data_AF-A0A3R9P1B9-F1
#
_entry.id   AF-A0A3R9P1B9-F1
#
_cell.length_a   1.000
_cell.length_b   1.000
_cell.length_c   1.000
_cell.angle_alpha   90.00
_cell.angle_beta   90.00
_cell.angle_gamma   90.00
#
_symmetry.space_group_name_H-M   'P 1'
#
loop_
_entity.id
_entity.type
_entity.pdbx_description
1 polymer ?
#
loop_
_entity_poly.entity_id
_entity_poly.type
_entity_poly.pdbx_seq_one_letter_code
_entity_poly.pdbx_strand_id
1 'polypeptide(L)' 'MKFIYFNDTGRRVAVHPATFSDGCIGSREPIQPLEQRLFELPDGTFPMVKMWDNGEIGLSILVTPMKEAE' A
#
# COMPACT_ATOMS: atom_id res chain seq x y z
N MET A 1 0.19 -12.17 -6.61
CA MET A 1 1.55 -11.78 -6.09
C MET A 1 1.44 -11.25 -4.66
N LYS A 2 2.48 -11.32 -3.82
CA LYS A 2 2.48 -10.75 -2.46
C LYS A 2 3.47 -9.58 -2.37
N PHE A 3 3.02 -8.43 -1.90
CA PHE A 3 3.84 -7.25 -1.62
C PHE A 3 3.84 -6.97 -0.10
N ILE A 4 5.03 -6.86 0.49
CA ILE A 4 5.19 -6.53 1.91
C ILE A 4 5.80 -5.14 2.01
N TYR A 5 5.09 -4.25 2.68
CA TYR A 5 5.59 -2.93 3.07
C TYR A 5 6.05 -2.97 4.53
N PHE A 6 7.24 -2.48 4.83
CA PHE A 6 7.71 -2.26 6.19
C PHE A 6 7.73 -0.75 6.47
N ASN A 7 7.05 -0.32 7.54
CA ASN A 7 6.98 1.09 7.87
C ASN A 7 8.20 1.54 8.70
N ASP A 8 9.26 1.93 8.01
CA ASP A 8 10.47 2.52 8.58
C ASP A 8 10.42 4.06 8.69
N THR A 9 9.28 4.67 8.38
CA THR A 9 9.13 6.14 8.31
C THR A 9 9.10 6.83 9.68
N GLY A 10 8.96 6.07 10.77
CA GLY A 10 8.76 6.59 12.13
C GLY A 10 7.40 7.24 12.37
N ARG A 11 6.50 7.26 11.38
CA ARG A 11 5.15 7.85 11.45
C ARG A 11 4.09 6.78 11.14
N ARG A 12 2.84 7.05 11.54
CA ARG A 12 1.68 6.25 11.08
C ARG A 12 1.45 6.49 9.59
N VAL A 13 1.28 5.41 8.82
CA VAL A 13 1.00 5.46 7.37
C VAL A 13 -0.43 4.97 7.12
N ALA A 14 -1.29 5.82 6.57
CA ALA A 14 -2.64 5.44 6.17
C ALA A 14 -2.61 4.66 4.85
N VAL A 15 -3.46 3.63 4.73
CA VAL A 15 -3.66 2.92 3.45
C VAL A 15 -4.76 3.61 2.67
N HIS A 16 -4.42 4.13 1.49
CA HIS A 16 -5.40 4.82 0.65
C HIS A 16 -6.49 3.84 0.19
N PRO A 17 -7.80 4.18 0.31
CA PRO A 17 -8.90 3.26 -0.01
C PRO A 17 -8.86 2.67 -1.42
N ALA A 18 -8.38 3.45 -2.40
CA ALA A 18 -8.24 2.99 -3.79
C ALA A 18 -7.33 1.77 -3.96
N THR A 19 -6.46 1.47 -2.98
CA THR A 19 -5.68 0.22 -2.95
C THR A 19 -6.57 -1.00 -3.14
N PHE A 20 -7.76 -0.99 -2.52
CA PHE A 20 -8.68 -2.15 -2.51
C PHE A 20 -9.70 -2.11 -3.66
N SER A 21 -9.81 -1.00 -4.38
CA SER A 21 -10.75 -0.87 -5.50
C SER A 21 -10.33 -1.74 -6.69
N ASP A 22 -9.02 -1.93 -6.89
CA ASP A 22 -8.46 -2.65 -8.04
C ASP A 22 -8.12 -4.12 -7.73
N GLY A 23 -8.75 -4.69 -6.68
CA GLY A 23 -8.64 -6.12 -6.35
C GLY A 23 -7.46 -6.49 -5.45
N CYS A 24 -6.73 -5.51 -4.90
CA CYS A 24 -5.76 -5.79 -3.83
C CYS A 24 -6.49 -6.22 -2.55
N ILE A 25 -5.96 -7.21 -1.84
CA ILE A 25 -6.49 -7.72 -0.57
C ILE A 25 -5.48 -7.40 0.54
N GLY A 26 -5.98 -6.93 1.68
CA GLY A 26 -5.14 -6.59 2.83
C GLY A 26 -5.91 -5.83 3.90
N SER A 27 -5.21 -5.44 4.98
CA SER A 27 -5.80 -4.62 6.03
C SER A 27 -5.88 -3.15 5.63
N ARG A 28 -7.06 -2.54 5.86
CA ARG A 28 -7.33 -1.10 5.71
C ARG A 28 -6.83 -0.27 6.89
N GLU A 29 -6.44 -0.94 7.98
CA GLU A 29 -5.93 -0.26 9.15
C GLU A 29 -4.67 0.55 8.80
N PRO A 30 -4.43 1.68 9.46
CA PRO A 30 -3.15 2.36 9.35
C PRO A 30 -2.00 1.44 9.75
N ILE A 31 -0.83 1.64 9.13
CA ILE A 31 0.39 0.89 9.39
C ILE A 31 1.18 1.66 10.45
N GLN A 32 1.42 1.03 11.59
CA GLN A 32 2.18 1.62 12.70
C GLN A 32 3.69 1.63 12.41
N PRO A 33 4.48 2.48 13.08
CA PRO A 33 5.93 2.42 12.96
C PRO A 33 6.46 1.02 13.27
N LEU A 34 7.41 0.54 12.46
CA LEU A 34 8.01 -0.79 12.54
C LEU A 34 7.03 -1.96 12.31
N GLU A 35 5.83 -1.69 11.81
CA GLU A 35 4.89 -2.73 11.38
C GLU A 35 5.16 -3.16 9.94
N GLN A 36 4.97 -4.45 9.66
CA GLN A 36 4.88 -4.97 8.30
C GLN A 36 3.42 -5.08 7.87
N ARG A 37 3.14 -4.67 6.63
CA ARG A 37 1.84 -4.85 5.99
C ARG A 37 1.95 -5.69 4.73
N LEU A 38 1.18 -6.78 4.71
CA LEU A 38 0.98 -7.60 3.53
C LEU A 38 -0.16 -7.04 2.66
N PHE A 39 0.11 -6.95 1.37
CA PHE A 39 -0.85 -6.67 0.31
C PHE A 39 -0.80 -7.84 -0.68
N GLU A 40 -1.93 -8.51 -0.88
CA GLU A 40 -2.09 -9.58 -1.85
C GLU A 40 -2.68 -9.00 -3.14
N LEU A 41 -1.92 -9.10 -4.23
CA LEU A 41 -2.29 -8.57 -5.53
C LEU A 41 -2.87 -9.68 -6.42
N PRO A 42 -3.81 -9.34 -7.33
CA PRO A 42 -4.30 -10.25 -8.35
C PRO A 42 -3.18 -10.94 -9.13
N ASP A 43 -3.45 -12.14 -9.63
CA ASP A 43 -2.48 -12.91 -10.42
C ASP A 43 -2.14 -12.19 -11.74
N GLY A 44 -0.88 -12.33 -12.16
CA GLY A 44 -0.36 -11.66 -13.36
C GLY A 44 -0.19 -10.14 -13.23
N THR A 45 -0.17 -9.61 -12.00
CA THR A 45 0.08 -8.19 -11.73
C THR A 45 1.30 -7.97 -10.84
N PHE A 46 1.87 -6.77 -10.89
CA PHE A 46 2.95 -6.30 -10.04
C PHE A 46 2.53 -5.03 -9.27
N PRO A 47 3.13 -4.75 -8.10
CA PRO A 47 2.77 -3.59 -7.31
C PRO A 47 3.40 -2.32 -7.87
N MET A 48 2.57 -1.33 -8.21
CA MET A 48 2.98 0.06 -8.32
C MET A 48 2.63 0.78 -7.03
N VAL A 49 3.63 1.35 -6.36
CA VAL A 49 3.47 1.98 -5.04
C VAL A 49 3.63 3.48 -5.18
N LYS A 50 2.67 4.24 -4.65
CA LYS A 50 2.78 5.69 -4.49
C LYS A 50 2.64 6.02 -3.01
N MET A 51 3.48 6.94 -2.54
CA MET A 51 3.44 7.43 -1.17
C MET A 51 3.52 8.95 -1.19
N TRP A 52 2.78 9.61 -0.31
CA TRP A 52 2.81 11.07 -0.18
C TRP A 52 2.53 11.50 1.25
N ASP A 53 3.03 12.68 1.60
CA ASP A 53 2.79 13.33 2.89
C ASP A 53 1.67 14.35 2.76
N ASN A 54 0.63 14.20 3.57
CA ASN A 54 -0.50 15.13 3.64
C ASN A 54 -0.32 16.16 4.77
N GLY A 55 0.92 16.36 5.22
CA GLY A 55 1.26 17.28 6.30
C GLY A 55 0.71 16.77 7.64
N GLU A 56 -0.19 17.56 8.25
CA GLU A 56 -0.79 17.23 9.56
C GLU A 56 -1.62 15.94 9.53
N ILE A 57 -2.20 15.60 8.36
CA ILE A 57 -3.04 14.40 8.20
C ILE A 57 -2.19 13.11 8.19
N GLY A 58 -0.90 13.22 7.86
CA GLY A 58 0.05 12.11 7.88
C GLY A 58 0.40 11.52 6.51
N LEU A 59 1.23 10.48 6.54
CA LEU A 59 1.66 9.75 5.36
C LEU A 59 0.55 8.84 4.85
N SER A 60 0.43 8.73 3.53
CA SER A 60 -0.48 7.79 2.88
C SER A 60 0.26 6.93 1.87
N ILE A 61 -0.08 5.65 1.79
CA ILE A 61 0.40 4.71 0.77
C ILE A 61 -0.77 4.25 -0.12
N LEU A 62 -0.53 4.18 -1.42
CA LEU A 62 -1.39 3.57 -2.41
C LEU A 62 -0.63 2.44 -3.09
N VAL A 63 -1.20 1.25 -3.07
CA VAL A 63 -0.69 0.10 -3.83
C VAL A 63 -1.66 -0.21 -4.95
N THR A 64 -1.21 -0.06 -6.19
CA THR A 64 -2.01 -0.35 -7.39
C THR A 64 -1.45 -1.58 -8.09
N PRO A 65 -2.27 -2.61 -8.35
CA PRO A 65 -1.85 -3.74 -9.19
C PRO A 65 -1.79 -3.31 -10.65
N MET A 66 -0.63 -3.48 -11.28
CA MET A 66 -0.37 -3.15 -12.67
C MET A 66 -0.06 -4.41 -13.48
N LYS A 67 -0.44 -4.42 -14.76
CA LYS A 67 0.00 -5.44 -15.72
C LYS A 67 1.19 -4.88 -16.51
N GLU A 68 2.08 -5.75 -16.98
CA GLU A 68 3.09 -5.33 -17.95
C GLU A 68 2.36 -4.82 -19.19
N ALA A 69 2.78 -3.66 -19.71
CA ALA A 69 2.31 -3.18 -20.99
C ALA A 69 2.98 -4.03 -22.08
N GLU A 70 2.17 -4.59 -22.98
CA GLU A 70 2.65 -5.24 -24.20
C GLU A 70 3.39 -4.26 -25.13
#